data_AF-A0A6M3LIF9-F1
#
_entry.id   AF-A0A6M3LIF9-F1
#
_cell.length_a   1.000
_cell.length_b   1.000
_cell.length_c   1.000
_cell.angle_alpha   90.00
_cell.angle_beta   90.00
_cell.angle_gamma   90.00
#
_symmetry.space_group_name_H-M   'P 1'
#
loop_
_entity.id
_entity.type
_entity.pdbx_description
1 polymer ?
#
loop_
_entity_poly.entity_id
_entity_poly.type
_entity_poly.pdbx_seq_one_letter_code
_entity_poly.pdbx_strand_id
1 'polypeptide(L)' 'MAIKIMMCDCRSEYQDEVYGKGKRVFNECRKHDKKEYIKYRCTVCGKIRE' A
#
# COMPACT_ATOMS: atom_id res chain seq x y z
N MET A 1 13.06 2.76 1.97
CA MET A 1 11.82 1.97 1.84
C MET A 1 11.04 2.54 0.67
N ALA A 2 10.64 1.73 -0.31
CA ALA A 2 9.83 2.22 -1.42
C ALA A 2 8.37 2.38 -0.97
N ILE A 3 7.78 3.54 -1.26
CA ILE A 3 6.35 3.82 -1.03
C ILE A 3 5.62 3.78 -2.37
N LYS A 4 4.43 3.19 -2.39
CA LYS A 4 3.58 3.10 -3.59
C LYS A 4 2.15 3.49 -3.24
N ILE A 5 1.55 4.36 -4.04
CA ILE A 5 0.13 4.71 -3.87
C ILE A 5 -0.71 3.78 -4.73
N MET A 6 -1.64 3.06 -4.12
CA MET A 6 -2.52 2.13 -4.83
C MET A 6 -3.95 2.23 -4.31
N MET A 7 -4.91 1.72 -5.09
CA MET A 7 -6.30 1.67 -4.65
C MET A 7 -6.48 0.68 -3.49
N CYS A 8 -7.32 1.04 -2.53
CA CYS A 8 -7.71 0.20 -1.41
C CYS A 8 -9.13 0.57 -0.93
N ASP A 9 -9.87 -0.42 -0.48
CA ASP A 9 -11.28 -0.26 -0.07
C ASP A 9 -11.42 0.26 1.38
N CYS A 10 -10.32 0.39 2.13
CA CYS A 10 -10.37 0.94 3.47
C CYS A 10 -10.58 2.46 3.44
N ARG A 11 -11.13 3.02 4.51
CA ARG A 11 -11.38 4.46 4.64
C ARG A 11 -10.24 5.13 5.42
N SER A 12 -9.82 6.31 4.97
CA SER A 12 -8.86 7.16 5.67
C SER A 12 -9.04 8.58 5.20
N GLU A 13 -9.64 9.43 6.06
CA GLU A 13 -9.94 10.83 5.72
C GLU A 13 -8.68 11.59 5.33
N TYR A 14 -7.62 11.45 6.12
CA TYR A 14 -6.32 12.07 5.83
C TYR A 14 -5.75 11.65 4.47
N GLN A 15 -5.71 10.35 4.17
CA GLN A 15 -5.16 9.89 2.89
C GLN A 15 -6.11 10.16 1.71
N ASP A 16 -7.42 10.22 1.95
CA ASP A 16 -8.41 10.62 0.95
C ASP A 16 -8.26 12.09 0.56
N GLU A 17 -7.93 12.97 1.51
CA GLU A 17 -7.62 14.38 1.26
C GLU A 17 -6.27 14.55 0.53
N VAL A 18 -5.22 13.85 0.98
CA VAL A 18 -3.86 14.05 0.48
C VAL A 18 -3.62 13.37 -0.88
N TYR A 19 -4.13 12.15 -1.07
CA TYR A 19 -3.84 11.33 -2.26
C TYR A 19 -5.05 11.10 -3.16
N GLY A 20 -6.25 11.42 -2.67
CA GLY A 20 -7.52 11.18 -3.35
C GLY A 20 -8.28 9.96 -2.81
N LYS A 21 -9.60 9.99 -2.98
CA LYS A 21 -10.51 8.98 -2.43
C LYS A 21 -10.14 7.56 -2.88
N GLY A 22 -9.98 6.65 -1.91
CA GLY A 22 -9.68 5.24 -2.14
C GLY A 22 -8.23 4.95 -2.52
N LYS A 23 -7.35 5.95 -2.53
CA LYS A 23 -5.91 5.77 -2.71
C LYS A 23 -5.22 5.68 -1.36
N ARG A 24 -4.40 4.66 -1.16
CA ARG A 24 -3.64 4.47 0.08
C ARG A 24 -2.17 4.37 -0.20
N VAL A 25 -1.39 4.78 0.79
CA VAL A 25 0.04 4.52 0.82
C VAL A 25 0.26 3.06 1.17
N PHE A 26 1.09 2.40 0.39
CA PHE A 26 1.56 1.06 0.67
C PHE A 26 3.08 1.04 0.80
N ASN A 27 3.57 0.31 1.80
CA ASN A 27 4.99 0.07 2.01
C ASN A 27 5.39 -1.24 1.34
N GLU A 28 6.54 -1.23 0.66
CA GLU A 28 7.15 -2.45 0.13
C GLU A 28 7.44 -3.45 1.27
N CYS A 29 6.88 -4.64 1.15
CA CYS A 29 7.23 -5.83 1.91
C CYS A 29 8.22 -6.65 1.09
N ARG A 30 9.51 -6.55 1.42
CA ARG A 30 10.54 -7.42 0.85
C ARG A 30 10.36 -8.83 1.40
N LYS A 31 10.02 -9.79 0.55
CA LYS A 31 10.37 -11.19 0.81
C LYS A 31 11.81 -11.40 0.38
N HIS A 32 12.58 -12.08 1.21
CA HIS A 32 14.02 -12.31 1.06
C HIS A 32 14.36 -13.37 -0.02
N ASP A 33 13.40 -13.73 -0.88
CA ASP A 33 13.54 -14.82 -1.82
C ASP A 33 13.60 -14.29 -3.26
N LYS A 34 14.69 -14.68 -3.94
CA LYS A 34 15.26 -14.07 -5.15
C LYS A 34 14.35 -14.06 -6.40
N LYS A 35 13.06 -14.43 -6.32
CA LYS A 35 12.18 -14.56 -7.49
C LYS A 35 10.69 -14.25 -7.28
N GLU A 36 10.25 -13.76 -6.13
CA GLU A 36 8.81 -13.57 -5.90
C GLU A 36 8.39 -12.10 -5.83
N TYR A 37 7.39 -11.76 -6.65
CA TYR A 37 6.67 -10.50 -6.78
C TYR A 37 6.76 -9.57 -5.55
N ILE A 38 7.11 -8.30 -5.81
CA ILE A 38 7.19 -7.27 -4.78
C ILE A 38 5.79 -7.10 -4.16
N LYS A 39 5.66 -7.42 -2.88
CA LYS A 39 4.41 -7.21 -2.16
C LYS A 39 4.40 -5.82 -1.54
N TYR A 40 3.25 -5.21 -1.48
CA TYR A 40 3.01 -3.89 -0.93
C TYR A 40 1.92 -3.99 0.14
N ARG A 41 2.16 -3.45 1.34
CA ARG A 41 1.22 -3.46 2.46
C ARG A 41 0.64 -2.08 2.72
N CYS A 42 -0.68 -1.98 2.74
CA CYS A 42 -1.40 -0.75 3.03
C CYS A 42 -1.06 -0.25 4.44
N THR A 43 -0.68 1.01 4.58
CA THR A 43 -0.34 1.61 5.88
C THR A 43 -1.56 1.87 6.76
N VAL A 44 -2.77 1.84 6.20
CA VAL A 44 -4.03 2.08 6.93
C VAL A 44 -4.64 0.77 7.46
N CYS A 45 -4.90 -0.20 6.57
CA CYS A 45 -5.60 -1.44 6.94
C CYS A 45 -4.71 -2.68 6.94
N GLY A 46 -3.45 -2.57 6.51
CA GLY A 46 -2.54 -3.70 6.46
C GLY A 46 -2.79 -4.71 5.34
N LYS A 47 -3.77 -4.50 4.44
CA LYS A 47 -3.98 -5.35 3.25
C LYS A 47 -2.70 -5.39 2.41
N ILE A 48 -2.36 -6.58 1.93
CA ILE A 48 -1.20 -6.81 1.06
C ILE A 48 -1.69 -6.96 -0.38
N ARG A 49 -1.01 -6.28 -1.32
CA ARG A 49 -1.23 -6.37 -2.77
C ARG A 49 0.12 -6.59 -3.46
N GLU A 50 0.09 -7.13 -4.66
CA GLU A 50 1.25 -7.29 -5.56
C GLU A 50 1.30 -6.17 -6.61
#